data_AF-A0A936I9Y0-F1
#
_entry.id   AF-A0A936I9Y0-F1
#
_cell.length_a   1.000
_cell.length_b   1.000
_cell.length_c   1.000
_cell.angle_alpha   90.00
_cell.angle_beta   90.00
_cell.angle_gamma   90.00
#
_symmetry.space_group_name_H-M   'P 1'
#
loop_
_entity.id
_entity.type
_entity.pdbx_description
1 polymer ?
#
loop_
_entity_poly.entity_id
_entity_poly.type
_entity_poly.pdbx_seq_one_letter_code
_entity_poly.pdbx_strand_id
1 'polypeptide(L)'
;MKTIVLLTSLLPLQLLGQCTMTTTAHTQGGCLGSNTVVMSFSVFITGGTPPYTVHYGPFLQSTGTTSSSSFGTLISLQQQCGVMWPHSTPYPYEVEDAVGCVSSGSASQGVPAAVFELSGLTRETVVETDNTVTVRFGNPPQGVCPTYMPTLGSPWFDQLFYSLSRNGVPYQAGVMSSVFSASKLVFGHLPAGNYLWQFTAGSASNNAPWWCSPDQHPYSMQVPSGTDVGVNVDIATALAGAFQGALMSDALRTNGAFPLVEPYSSLGYTYVGTATGLGMDPALLSATGATAIVDWMVVELRGTAAPHAVVASRPALLTRDGEVVDLDGTSYVNFPGLAAGNYRVALRHRNHLGVMTGTAFALGFVPVRVNFRSMATTYGTNAQTLISSTRCLWPGDVTFDGTAKYAGGSNDRDPILTLIGGTTPTNSVNNVYNSADINLDGIVKYAGSANDRDVILQTIGGSVPTATRAQQLP
;
A
#
# COMPACT_ATOMS: atom_id res chain seq x y z
N MET A 1 -68.03 -17.24 49.78
CA MET A 1 -67.30 -18.06 50.77
C MET A 1 -67.19 -19.48 50.25
N LYS A 2 -65.97 -19.93 49.92
CA LYS A 2 -65.42 -21.23 50.33
C LYS A 2 -64.01 -21.37 49.78
N THR A 3 -63.07 -21.20 50.70
CA THR A 3 -61.70 -21.69 50.65
C THR A 3 -61.73 -23.19 50.38
N ILE A 4 -60.97 -23.66 49.39
CA ILE A 4 -60.51 -25.05 49.32
C ILE A 4 -59.00 -24.99 49.50
N VAL A 5 -58.58 -25.44 50.68
CA VAL A 5 -57.21 -25.84 51.00
C VAL A 5 -57.07 -27.27 50.47
N LEU A 6 -56.06 -27.54 49.63
CA LEU A 6 -55.57 -28.91 49.46
C LEU A 6 -54.13 -28.98 49.98
N LEU A 7 -53.98 -29.78 51.04
CA LEU A 7 -52.74 -30.19 51.66
C LEU A 7 -51.92 -31.07 50.71
N THR A 8 -50.62 -30.82 50.78
CA THR A 8 -49.48 -31.56 50.25
C THR A 8 -49.51 -33.07 50.54
N SER A 9 -49.29 -33.89 49.52
CA SER A 9 -48.64 -35.20 49.68
C SER A 9 -47.23 -35.14 49.10
N LEU A 10 -46.26 -35.34 49.99
CA LEU A 10 -44.84 -35.48 49.68
C LEU A 10 -44.62 -36.79 48.91
N LEU A 11 -44.45 -36.69 47.59
CA LEU A 11 -43.48 -37.54 46.89
C LEU A 11 -42.27 -36.66 46.59
N PRO A 12 -41.02 -37.12 46.77
CA PRO A 12 -39.92 -36.51 46.06
C PRO A 12 -40.19 -36.82 44.58
N LEU A 13 -40.85 -35.89 43.88
CA LEU A 13 -40.63 -35.73 42.46
C LEU A 13 -39.14 -35.43 42.35
N GLN A 14 -38.33 -36.48 42.18
CA GLN A 14 -37.17 -36.33 41.31
C GLN A 14 -37.77 -35.91 39.98
N LEU A 15 -37.91 -34.59 39.80
CA LEU A 15 -37.80 -34.02 38.47
C LEU A 15 -36.46 -34.58 37.99
N LEU A 16 -36.51 -35.66 37.21
CA LEU A 16 -35.54 -35.87 36.15
C LEU A 16 -35.73 -34.67 35.24
N GLY A 17 -35.17 -33.52 35.65
CA GLY A 17 -34.98 -32.40 34.77
C GLY A 17 -34.26 -32.98 33.59
N GLN A 18 -34.87 -32.90 32.41
CA GLN A 18 -34.24 -33.37 31.19
C GLN A 18 -32.87 -32.73 31.12
N CYS A 19 -31.83 -33.58 31.18
CA CYS A 19 -30.44 -33.20 31.00
C CYS A 19 -30.32 -32.37 29.73
N THR A 20 -30.28 -31.04 29.88
CA THR A 20 -30.12 -30.09 28.79
C THR A 20 -28.72 -29.54 28.89
N MET A 21 -27.74 -30.43 28.80
CA MET A 21 -26.32 -30.10 28.72
C MET A 21 -25.83 -30.50 27.33
N THR A 22 -25.34 -29.52 26.57
CA THR A 22 -24.70 -29.75 25.28
C THR A 22 -23.23 -29.40 25.41
N THR A 23 -22.37 -30.24 24.85
CA THR A 23 -20.93 -30.04 24.89
C THR A 23 -20.35 -30.08 23.48
N THR A 24 -19.35 -29.25 23.23
CA THR A 24 -18.57 -29.28 21.99
C THR A 24 -17.12 -29.06 22.34
N ALA A 25 -16.25 -29.99 21.98
CA ALA A 25 -14.84 -29.91 22.31
C ALA A 25 -13.96 -29.63 21.09
N HIS A 26 -12.89 -28.87 21.33
CA HIS A 26 -11.86 -28.55 20.35
C HIS A 26 -10.49 -28.84 20.94
N THR A 27 -9.59 -29.43 20.14
CA THR A 27 -8.19 -29.68 20.51
C THR A 27 -7.29 -28.75 19.70
N GLN A 28 -6.29 -28.14 20.35
CA GLN A 28 -5.27 -27.34 19.69
C GLN A 28 -3.91 -27.64 20.33
N GLY A 29 -2.92 -28.07 19.54
CA GLY A 29 -1.57 -28.30 20.04
C GLY A 29 -0.55 -28.44 18.92
N GLY A 30 0.70 -28.05 19.19
CA GLY A 30 1.80 -28.12 18.24
C GLY A 30 3.12 -28.48 18.91
N CYS A 31 4.00 -29.16 18.16
CA CYS A 31 5.37 -29.46 18.57
C CYS A 31 6.27 -28.28 18.18
N LEU A 32 6.74 -27.51 19.15
CA LEU A 32 7.92 -26.67 18.97
C LEU A 32 9.13 -27.55 19.23
N GLY A 33 10.20 -27.40 18.43
CA GLY A 33 11.34 -28.31 18.27
C GLY A 33 12.17 -28.69 19.51
N SER A 34 11.63 -28.58 20.72
CA SER A 34 12.21 -28.97 22.00
C SER A 34 11.22 -29.79 22.85
N ASN A 35 10.78 -30.96 22.36
CA ASN A 35 10.13 -32.09 23.08
C ASN A 35 9.02 -31.82 24.12
N THR A 36 8.48 -30.61 24.20
CA THR A 36 7.39 -30.24 25.12
C THR A 36 6.25 -29.71 24.29
N VAL A 37 5.10 -30.36 24.37
CA VAL A 37 3.87 -29.95 23.69
C VAL A 37 2.94 -29.31 24.72
N VAL A 38 2.21 -28.29 24.29
CA VAL A 38 1.05 -27.78 25.01
C VAL A 38 -0.17 -28.14 24.17
N MET A 39 -0.91 -29.16 24.59
CA MET A 39 -2.19 -29.52 23.98
C MET A 39 -3.33 -28.90 24.77
N SER A 40 -3.79 -27.75 24.32
CA SER A 40 -4.98 -27.12 24.86
C SER A 40 -6.22 -27.87 24.39
N PHE A 41 -6.97 -28.44 25.33
CA PHE A 41 -8.27 -29.06 25.08
C PHE A 41 -9.35 -28.18 25.68
N SER A 42 -10.19 -27.59 24.83
CA SER A 42 -11.26 -26.70 25.25
C SER A 42 -12.62 -27.36 25.00
N VAL A 43 -13.44 -27.45 26.05
CA VAL A 43 -14.83 -27.92 25.93
C VAL A 43 -15.76 -26.76 26.20
N PHE A 44 -16.61 -26.43 25.23
CA PHE A 44 -17.69 -25.48 25.41
C PHE A 44 -18.90 -26.23 25.95
N ILE A 45 -19.43 -25.76 27.08
CA ILE A 45 -20.57 -26.35 27.78
C ILE A 45 -21.70 -25.32 27.78
N THR A 46 -22.88 -25.70 27.28
CA THR A 46 -24.11 -24.90 27.34
C THR A 46 -25.20 -25.67 28.08
N GLY A 47 -25.79 -25.04 29.10
CA GLY A 47 -26.68 -25.69 30.06
C GLY A 47 -25.92 -26.49 31.15
N GLY A 48 -26.63 -27.30 31.93
CA GLY A 48 -26.07 -28.05 33.08
C GLY A 48 -25.84 -27.22 34.36
N THR A 49 -25.46 -27.89 35.45
CA THR A 49 -25.20 -27.28 36.77
C THR A 49 -23.71 -27.36 37.14
N PRO A 50 -22.96 -26.24 37.17
CA PRO A 50 -21.56 -26.24 37.59
C PRO A 50 -21.39 -26.67 39.07
N PRO A 51 -20.22 -27.18 39.49
CA PRO A 51 -19.01 -27.43 38.69
C PRO A 51 -19.14 -28.60 37.71
N TYR A 52 -18.31 -28.60 36.67
CA TYR A 52 -18.24 -29.67 35.68
C TYR A 52 -16.96 -30.48 35.86
N THR A 53 -17.07 -31.79 35.74
CA THR A 53 -15.95 -32.75 35.69
C THR A 53 -15.82 -33.25 34.27
N VAL A 54 -14.60 -33.24 33.72
CA VAL A 54 -14.35 -33.70 32.34
C VAL A 54 -13.42 -34.90 32.35
N HIS A 55 -13.87 -35.99 31.73
CA HIS A 55 -13.11 -37.20 31.48
C HIS A 55 -12.72 -37.24 30.00
N TYR A 56 -11.45 -37.54 29.71
CA TYR A 56 -10.90 -37.58 28.36
C TYR A 56 -9.99 -38.81 28.23
N GLY A 57 -10.21 -39.68 27.24
CA GLY A 57 -9.47 -40.96 27.11
C GLY A 57 -8.14 -40.84 26.34
N PRO A 58 -7.14 -41.74 26.54
CA PRO A 58 -7.12 -42.92 27.41
C PRO A 58 -6.40 -42.71 28.76
N PHE A 59 -6.13 -41.47 29.18
CA PHE A 59 -5.36 -41.20 30.39
C PHE A 59 -6.25 -40.95 31.61
N LEU A 60 -5.87 -41.57 32.74
CA LEU A 60 -6.51 -41.38 34.05
C LEU A 60 -6.27 -39.94 34.56
N GLN A 61 -7.38 -39.21 34.73
CA GLN A 61 -7.61 -38.04 35.59
C GLN A 61 -6.54 -36.93 35.58
N SER A 62 -6.80 -35.85 34.82
CA SER A 62 -6.17 -34.55 35.06
C SER A 62 -7.23 -33.51 35.46
N THR A 63 -7.12 -32.97 36.67
CA THR A 63 -7.96 -31.87 37.18
C THR A 63 -7.46 -30.53 36.63
N GLY A 64 -8.27 -29.88 35.78
CA GLY A 64 -7.96 -28.54 35.22
C GLY A 64 -8.58 -27.40 36.04
N THR A 65 -7.96 -26.21 35.99
CA THR A 65 -8.50 -24.97 36.58
C THR A 65 -9.54 -24.32 35.67
N THR A 66 -10.68 -23.95 36.22
CA THR A 66 -11.79 -23.30 35.52
C THR A 66 -11.65 -21.77 35.52
N SER A 67 -11.89 -21.13 34.38
CA SER A 67 -12.19 -19.69 34.32
C SER A 67 -13.50 -19.48 33.56
N SER A 68 -14.52 -18.94 34.23
CA SER A 68 -15.82 -18.68 33.64
C SER A 68 -15.83 -17.34 32.89
N SER A 69 -16.35 -17.34 31.66
CA SER A 69 -16.77 -16.13 30.96
C SER A 69 -18.23 -16.26 30.52
N SER A 70 -18.88 -15.14 30.17
CA SER A 70 -20.33 -15.04 29.90
C SER A 70 -20.83 -15.83 28.68
N PHE A 71 -19.98 -16.61 28.01
CA PHE A 71 -20.32 -17.43 26.84
C PHE A 71 -19.94 -18.93 26.98
N GLY A 72 -19.51 -19.37 28.17
CA GLY A 72 -19.17 -20.78 28.44
C GLY A 72 -17.93 -20.94 29.33
N THR A 73 -17.77 -22.15 29.88
CA THR A 73 -16.60 -22.53 30.70
C THR A 73 -15.50 -23.08 29.79
N LEU A 74 -14.28 -22.53 29.86
CA LEU A 74 -13.12 -23.06 29.14
C LEU A 74 -12.20 -23.80 30.12
N ILE A 75 -11.80 -25.01 29.76
CA ILE A 75 -10.81 -25.82 30.47
C ILE A 75 -9.59 -25.94 29.55
N SER A 76 -8.37 -26.02 30.10
CA SER A 76 -7.14 -26.22 29.32
C SER A 76 -6.22 -27.19 30.07
N LEU A 77 -5.56 -28.08 29.32
CA LEU A 77 -4.67 -29.13 29.83
C LEU A 77 -3.28 -29.00 29.17
N GLN A 78 -2.21 -29.53 29.78
CA GLN A 78 -0.86 -29.53 29.20
C GLN A 78 -0.16 -30.88 29.45
N GLN A 79 0.51 -31.47 28.43
CA GLN A 79 1.21 -32.76 28.55
C GLN A 79 2.41 -32.93 27.57
N GLN A 80 3.41 -33.75 27.95
CA GLN A 80 4.61 -34.08 27.14
C GLN A 80 4.41 -35.32 26.24
N CYS A 81 5.01 -35.33 25.04
CA CYS A 81 4.84 -36.40 24.04
C CYS A 81 5.74 -37.63 24.28
N GLY A 82 5.13 -38.82 24.28
CA GLY A 82 5.81 -40.09 24.04
C GLY A 82 5.00 -40.93 23.06
N VAL A 83 5.57 -41.16 21.87
CA VAL A 83 5.04 -41.96 20.73
C VAL A 83 4.00 -41.24 19.85
N MET A 84 4.29 -41.15 18.55
CA MET A 84 3.34 -40.68 17.52
C MET A 84 2.22 -41.73 17.37
N TRP A 85 0.97 -41.34 17.62
CA TRP A 85 -0.20 -42.21 17.52
C TRP A 85 -0.97 -41.96 16.21
N PRO A 86 -1.74 -42.94 15.70
CA PRO A 86 -2.42 -42.83 14.41
C PRO A 86 -3.45 -41.68 14.42
N HIS A 87 -3.28 -40.73 13.49
CA HIS A 87 -4.05 -39.49 13.35
C HIS A 87 -5.52 -39.66 12.89
N SER A 88 -6.10 -40.84 13.01
CA SER A 88 -7.38 -41.19 12.37
C SER A 88 -8.52 -41.54 13.33
N THR A 89 -8.29 -41.55 14.66
CA THR A 89 -9.34 -41.87 15.64
C THR A 89 -9.81 -40.62 16.39
N PRO A 90 -11.11 -40.28 16.38
CA PRO A 90 -11.68 -39.23 17.22
C PRO A 90 -11.41 -39.51 18.70
N TYR A 91 -11.05 -38.48 19.46
CA TYR A 91 -10.76 -38.64 20.89
C TYR A 91 -12.04 -38.52 21.71
N PRO A 92 -12.48 -39.58 22.43
CA PRO A 92 -13.69 -39.52 23.22
C PRO A 92 -13.50 -38.66 24.46
N TYR A 93 -14.53 -37.89 24.80
CA TYR A 93 -14.61 -37.16 26.04
C TYR A 93 -16.02 -37.28 26.64
N GLU A 94 -16.09 -37.15 27.97
CA GLU A 94 -17.32 -37.11 28.74
C GLU A 94 -17.25 -35.93 29.71
N VAL A 95 -18.35 -35.19 29.82
CA VAL A 95 -18.53 -34.11 30.78
C VAL A 95 -19.67 -34.50 31.70
N GLU A 96 -19.42 -34.45 33.00
CA GLU A 96 -20.41 -34.65 34.05
C GLU A 96 -20.60 -33.34 34.83
N ASP A 97 -21.83 -32.94 35.09
CA ASP A 97 -22.14 -31.77 35.92
C ASP A 97 -22.33 -32.14 37.41
N ALA A 98 -22.50 -31.15 38.28
CA ALA A 98 -22.57 -31.38 39.74
C ALA A 98 -23.81 -32.17 40.20
N VAL A 99 -24.80 -32.36 39.33
CA VAL A 99 -26.04 -33.10 39.61
C VAL A 99 -26.08 -34.45 38.89
N GLY A 100 -24.96 -34.88 38.28
CA GLY A 100 -24.79 -36.17 37.62
C GLY A 100 -25.30 -36.21 36.18
N CYS A 101 -25.50 -35.05 35.54
CA CYS A 101 -25.86 -34.98 34.13
C CYS A 101 -24.62 -35.23 33.27
N VAL A 102 -24.69 -36.18 32.32
CA VAL A 102 -23.55 -36.55 31.48
C VAL A 102 -23.80 -36.20 30.00
N SER A 103 -22.81 -35.58 29.37
CA SER A 103 -22.74 -35.34 27.93
C SER A 103 -21.43 -35.90 27.39
N SER A 104 -21.52 -36.76 26.39
CA SER A 104 -20.36 -37.36 25.73
C SER A 104 -20.24 -36.90 24.29
N GLY A 105 -19.01 -36.88 23.80
CA GLY A 105 -18.70 -36.51 22.43
C GLY A 105 -17.34 -37.01 22.02
N SER A 106 -16.94 -36.65 20.80
CA SER A 106 -15.60 -36.92 20.31
C SER A 106 -15.02 -35.66 19.69
N ALA A 107 -13.79 -35.32 20.08
CA ALA A 107 -13.05 -34.22 19.48
C ALA A 107 -12.22 -34.76 18.31
N SER A 108 -12.36 -34.16 17.13
CA SER A 108 -11.39 -34.34 16.06
C SER A 108 -10.10 -33.60 16.42
N GLN A 109 -8.95 -34.18 16.05
CA GLN A 109 -7.68 -33.46 16.17
C GLN A 109 -7.68 -32.33 15.15
N GLY A 110 -7.65 -31.08 15.60
CA GLY A 110 -7.21 -29.98 14.76
C GLY A 110 -5.71 -30.15 14.53
N VAL A 111 -5.29 -30.61 13.36
CA VAL A 111 -3.87 -30.75 13.03
C VAL A 111 -3.21 -29.36 13.12
N PRO A 112 -2.04 -29.20 13.75
CA PRO A 112 -1.36 -27.92 13.79
C PRO A 112 -0.96 -27.49 12.37
N ALA A 113 -1.44 -26.31 11.95
CA ALA A 113 -0.85 -25.59 10.85
C ALA A 113 0.48 -24.98 11.34
N ALA A 114 1.61 -25.46 10.82
CA ALA A 114 2.81 -24.64 10.85
C ALA A 114 2.60 -23.53 9.81
N VAL A 115 2.38 -22.31 10.28
CA VAL A 115 2.22 -21.13 9.41
C VAL A 115 3.59 -20.76 8.86
N PHE A 116 3.89 -21.17 7.63
CA PHE A 116 5.04 -20.67 6.88
C PHE A 116 4.55 -19.58 5.93
N GLU A 117 5.05 -18.36 6.13
CA GLU A 117 4.76 -17.20 5.28
C GLU A 117 5.55 -17.30 3.96
N LEU A 118 4.88 -17.08 2.82
CA LEU A 118 5.53 -16.98 1.49
C LEU A 118 6.30 -15.66 1.28
N SER A 119 6.69 -14.98 2.37
CA SER A 119 7.31 -13.65 2.40
C SER A 119 8.73 -13.59 1.80
N GLY A 120 9.29 -14.73 1.36
CA GLY A 120 10.65 -14.84 0.80
C GLY A 120 10.75 -15.12 -0.72
N LEU A 121 9.64 -15.22 -1.45
CA LEU A 121 9.71 -15.42 -2.91
C LEU A 121 10.14 -14.13 -3.62
N THR A 122 11.30 -14.13 -4.28
CA THR A 122 11.63 -13.10 -5.27
C THR A 122 10.65 -13.20 -6.44
N ARG A 123 10.02 -12.09 -6.82
CA ARG A 123 8.94 -12.08 -7.81
C ARG A 123 9.18 -10.98 -8.84
N GLU A 124 8.92 -11.28 -10.10
CA GLU A 124 9.01 -10.34 -11.21
C GLU A 124 7.65 -10.31 -11.91
N THR A 125 6.99 -9.14 -11.91
CA THR A 125 5.76 -8.92 -12.69
C THR A 125 6.15 -8.30 -14.02
N VAL A 126 5.89 -9.02 -15.10
CA VAL A 126 6.07 -8.54 -16.47
C VAL A 126 4.70 -8.21 -17.04
N VAL A 127 4.48 -6.97 -17.45
CA VAL A 127 3.29 -6.57 -18.22
C VAL A 127 3.74 -6.40 -19.66
N GLU A 128 3.22 -7.24 -20.54
CA GLU A 128 3.44 -7.21 -21.98
C GLU A 128 2.59 -6.12 -22.63
N THR A 129 2.93 -5.71 -23.85
CA THR A 129 2.23 -4.63 -24.58
C THR A 129 0.81 -4.98 -25.01
N ASP A 130 0.41 -6.25 -24.97
CA ASP A 130 -0.96 -6.73 -25.19
C ASP A 130 -1.77 -6.80 -23.87
N ASN A 131 -1.23 -6.22 -22.79
CA ASN A 131 -1.74 -6.29 -21.43
C ASN A 131 -1.80 -7.71 -20.84
N THR A 132 -1.01 -8.64 -21.37
CA THR A 132 -0.75 -9.91 -20.71
C THR A 132 0.21 -9.67 -19.53
N VAL A 133 -0.20 -10.07 -18.33
CA VAL A 133 0.61 -9.94 -17.13
C VAL A 133 1.12 -11.30 -16.69
N THR A 134 2.44 -11.46 -16.70
CA THR A 134 3.12 -12.66 -16.20
C THR A 134 3.78 -12.33 -14.87
N VAL A 135 3.32 -12.96 -13.79
CA VAL A 135 4.02 -12.98 -12.51
C VAL A 135 4.95 -14.18 -12.51
N ARG A 136 6.26 -13.94 -12.49
CA ARG A 136 7.29 -14.98 -12.36
C ARG A 136 7.69 -15.13 -10.91
N PHE A 137 7.88 -16.37 -10.49
CA PHE A 137 8.42 -16.72 -9.18
C PHE A 137 9.88 -17.10 -9.35
N GLY A 138 10.75 -16.63 -8.44
CA GLY A 138 12.11 -17.15 -8.30
C GLY A 138 12.11 -18.65 -8.00
N ASN A 139 13.30 -19.27 -8.02
CA ASN A 139 13.54 -20.72 -7.81
C ASN A 139 12.47 -21.33 -6.89
N PRO A 140 11.89 -22.50 -7.23
CA PRO A 140 10.70 -23.01 -6.55
C PRO A 140 10.90 -22.97 -5.03
N PRO A 141 9.83 -22.88 -4.23
CA PRO A 141 9.90 -22.81 -2.76
C PRO A 141 10.45 -24.11 -2.13
N GLN A 142 11.56 -24.66 -2.63
CA GLN A 142 12.28 -25.84 -2.17
C GLN A 142 12.97 -25.62 -0.82
N GLY A 143 13.04 -24.36 -0.34
CA GLY A 143 13.55 -24.03 0.98
C GLY A 143 12.48 -23.58 2.00
N VAL A 144 11.22 -23.40 1.58
CA VAL A 144 10.18 -22.76 2.42
C VAL A 144 9.10 -23.76 2.87
N CYS A 145 8.88 -24.85 2.12
CA CYS A 145 8.11 -26.00 2.59
C CYS A 145 9.05 -27.23 2.51
N PRO A 146 9.43 -27.87 3.64
CA PRO A 146 10.52 -28.85 3.66
C PRO A 146 10.25 -30.02 2.72
N THR A 147 11.34 -30.58 2.18
CA THR A 147 11.44 -31.72 1.24
C THR A 147 10.85 -33.06 1.71
N TYR A 148 10.03 -33.06 2.76
CA TYR A 148 9.33 -34.23 3.27
C TYR A 148 7.98 -34.44 2.56
N MET A 149 8.00 -34.56 1.25
CA MET A 149 6.88 -35.12 0.47
C MET A 149 7.41 -36.23 -0.42
N PRO A 150 7.64 -37.45 0.11
CA PRO A 150 7.86 -38.59 -0.76
C PRO A 150 6.51 -39.01 -1.36
N THR A 151 6.39 -38.83 -2.68
CA THR A 151 5.72 -39.80 -3.57
C THR A 151 4.22 -40.09 -3.35
N LEU A 152 3.40 -39.08 -3.04
CA LEU A 152 1.95 -39.22 -3.25
C LEU A 152 1.55 -38.38 -4.44
N GLY A 153 1.42 -39.03 -5.61
CA GLY A 153 0.90 -38.45 -6.86
C GLY A 153 -0.59 -38.07 -6.78
N SER A 154 -0.97 -37.36 -5.72
CA SER A 154 -2.32 -36.87 -5.48
C SER A 154 -2.45 -35.44 -6.02
N PRO A 155 -3.32 -35.20 -7.02
CA PRO A 155 -3.47 -33.91 -7.70
C PRO A 155 -4.04 -32.77 -6.82
N TRP A 156 -4.40 -33.06 -5.57
CA TRP A 156 -5.08 -32.15 -4.66
C TRP A 156 -4.16 -31.27 -3.81
N PHE A 157 -2.85 -31.54 -3.76
CA PHE A 157 -1.89 -30.86 -2.86
C PHE A 157 -0.97 -29.85 -3.56
N ASP A 158 -1.20 -29.57 -4.85
CA ASP A 158 -0.34 -28.74 -5.69
C ASP A 158 -1.10 -27.54 -6.30
N GLN A 159 -2.03 -26.98 -5.54
CA GLN A 159 -2.93 -25.91 -5.98
C GLN A 159 -2.90 -24.72 -5.00
N LEU A 160 -2.70 -23.51 -5.51
CA LEU A 160 -2.88 -22.26 -4.77
C LEU A 160 -4.02 -21.45 -5.41
N PHE A 161 -4.91 -20.94 -4.57
CA PHE A 161 -5.97 -20.03 -5.02
C PHE A 161 -5.44 -18.61 -5.07
N TYR A 162 -5.92 -17.82 -6.03
CA TYR A 162 -5.62 -16.40 -6.10
C TYR A 162 -6.90 -15.59 -6.31
N SER A 163 -6.86 -14.35 -5.85
CA SER A 163 -7.85 -13.31 -6.16
C SER A 163 -7.15 -12.10 -6.74
N LEU A 164 -7.81 -11.48 -7.70
CA LEU A 164 -7.41 -10.28 -8.42
C LEU A 164 -8.58 -9.28 -8.30
N SER A 165 -8.31 -8.09 -7.80
CA SER A 165 -9.23 -6.95 -7.81
C SER A 165 -8.70 -5.87 -8.73
N ARG A 166 -9.59 -5.11 -9.36
CA ARG A 166 -9.31 -3.97 -10.22
C ARG A 166 -9.96 -2.74 -9.61
N ASN A 167 -9.18 -1.69 -9.34
CA ASN A 167 -9.62 -0.43 -8.74
C ASN A 167 -10.44 -0.66 -7.45
N GLY A 168 -10.04 -1.62 -6.63
CA GLY A 168 -10.72 -1.99 -5.38
C GLY A 168 -11.95 -2.91 -5.55
N VAL A 169 -12.33 -3.26 -6.77
CA VAL A 169 -13.47 -4.16 -7.06
C VAL A 169 -12.96 -5.56 -7.43
N PRO A 170 -13.51 -6.65 -6.87
CA PRO A 170 -13.16 -8.00 -7.31
C PRO A 170 -13.29 -8.16 -8.83
N TYR A 171 -12.25 -8.69 -9.48
CA TYR A 171 -12.17 -8.80 -10.93
C TYR A 171 -12.07 -10.25 -11.41
N GLN A 172 -11.13 -11.02 -10.87
CA GLN A 172 -10.93 -12.43 -11.22
C GLN A 172 -10.48 -13.22 -9.99
N ALA A 173 -10.81 -14.51 -9.92
CA ALA A 173 -10.19 -15.45 -9.01
C ALA A 173 -9.88 -16.75 -9.76
N GLY A 174 -8.93 -17.52 -9.28
CA GLY A 174 -8.55 -18.76 -9.96
C GLY A 174 -7.65 -19.65 -9.13
N VAL A 175 -7.18 -20.72 -9.78
CA VAL A 175 -6.31 -21.72 -9.17
C VAL A 175 -5.05 -21.85 -10.02
N MET A 176 -3.91 -21.68 -9.36
CA MET A 176 -2.60 -22.04 -9.91
C MET A 176 -2.33 -23.49 -9.54
N SER A 177 -2.30 -24.36 -10.54
CA SER A 177 -1.87 -25.75 -10.37
C SER A 177 -0.35 -25.85 -10.51
N SER A 178 0.23 -26.94 -10.00
CA SER A 178 1.64 -27.29 -10.15
C SER A 178 2.62 -26.33 -9.46
N VAL A 179 2.23 -25.67 -8.37
CA VAL A 179 2.97 -24.66 -7.59
C VAL A 179 4.44 -25.02 -7.31
N PHE A 180 4.76 -26.29 -7.10
CA PHE A 180 6.15 -26.73 -6.87
C PHE A 180 7.03 -26.80 -8.13
N SER A 181 6.41 -26.70 -9.30
CA SER A 181 7.06 -26.74 -10.63
C SER A 181 6.71 -25.55 -11.52
N ALA A 182 5.66 -24.81 -11.19
CA ALA A 182 5.18 -23.65 -11.91
C ALA A 182 6.04 -22.44 -11.53
N SER A 183 6.75 -21.91 -12.53
CA SER A 183 7.58 -20.71 -12.39
C SER A 183 6.84 -19.41 -12.70
N LYS A 184 5.57 -19.48 -13.10
CA LYS A 184 4.78 -18.29 -13.46
C LYS A 184 3.26 -18.45 -13.31
N LEU A 185 2.59 -17.33 -13.05
CA LEU A 185 1.14 -17.12 -13.20
C LEU A 185 0.91 -16.10 -14.32
N VAL A 186 -0.06 -16.35 -15.20
CA VAL A 186 -0.33 -15.48 -16.35
C VAL A 186 -1.79 -14.99 -16.32
N PHE A 187 -1.98 -13.67 -16.33
CA PHE A 187 -3.26 -13.01 -16.54
C PHE A 187 -3.29 -12.48 -17.97
N GLY A 188 -4.15 -13.01 -18.84
CA GLY A 188 -4.23 -12.57 -20.23
C GLY A 188 -5.08 -11.31 -20.39
N HIS A 189 -4.61 -10.35 -21.18
CA HIS A 189 -5.40 -9.22 -21.71
C HIS A 189 -6.17 -8.43 -20.65
N LEU A 190 -5.50 -8.06 -19.55
CA LEU A 190 -6.16 -7.28 -18.52
C LEU A 190 -6.52 -5.88 -19.06
N PRO A 191 -7.74 -5.38 -18.82
CA PRO A 191 -8.06 -3.98 -19.05
C PRO A 191 -7.13 -3.04 -18.28
N ALA A 192 -6.99 -1.81 -18.74
CA ALA A 192 -6.19 -0.80 -18.03
C ALA A 192 -6.67 -0.59 -16.58
N GLY A 193 -5.76 -0.32 -15.66
CA GLY A 193 -6.10 0.09 -14.30
C GLY A 193 -5.21 -0.52 -13.22
N ASN A 194 -5.62 -0.25 -11.99
CA ASN A 194 -4.86 -0.59 -10.79
C ASN A 194 -5.36 -1.94 -10.31
N TYR A 195 -4.48 -2.92 -10.25
CA TYR A 195 -4.85 -4.24 -9.77
C TYR A 195 -4.18 -4.54 -8.44
N LEU A 196 -4.94 -5.16 -7.55
CA LEU A 196 -4.39 -5.85 -6.39
C LEU A 196 -4.61 -7.34 -6.60
N TRP A 197 -3.54 -8.12 -6.52
CA TRP A 197 -3.64 -9.57 -6.59
C TRP A 197 -3.00 -10.19 -5.37
N GLN A 198 -3.55 -11.30 -4.90
CA GLN A 198 -3.03 -12.03 -3.75
C GLN A 198 -3.36 -13.51 -3.89
N PHE A 199 -2.57 -14.34 -3.23
CA PHE A 199 -2.99 -15.72 -3.00
C PHE A 199 -4.05 -15.73 -1.89
N THR A 200 -5.06 -16.59 -2.02
CA THR A 200 -6.12 -16.76 -1.05
C THR A 200 -6.09 -18.16 -0.45
N ALA A 201 -6.53 -18.28 0.80
CA ALA A 201 -6.78 -19.59 1.39
C ALA A 201 -7.96 -20.24 0.64
N GLY A 202 -7.74 -21.41 0.07
CA GLY A 202 -8.80 -22.17 -0.60
C GLY A 202 -9.80 -22.72 0.40
N SER A 203 -11.10 -22.56 0.17
CA SER A 203 -12.12 -23.36 0.87
C SER A 203 -12.09 -24.80 0.33
N ALA A 204 -11.05 -25.57 0.64
CA ALA A 204 -11.11 -27.02 0.50
C ALA A 204 -11.82 -27.56 1.74
N SER A 205 -12.95 -28.23 1.50
CA SER A 205 -13.71 -29.01 2.48
C SER A 205 -12.80 -29.69 3.52
N ASN A 206 -13.14 -29.48 4.79
CA ASN A 206 -12.76 -30.25 5.98
C ASN A 206 -11.80 -31.42 5.71
N ASN A 207 -10.47 -31.17 5.64
CA ASN A 207 -9.35 -32.11 5.92
C ASN A 207 -7.99 -31.78 5.26
N ALA A 208 -7.77 -30.61 4.66
CA ALA A 208 -6.43 -30.27 4.14
C ALA A 208 -5.50 -29.67 5.22
N PRO A 209 -4.34 -30.29 5.54
CA PRO A 209 -3.37 -29.71 6.47
C PRO A 209 -2.58 -28.59 5.80
N TRP A 210 -2.69 -27.38 6.36
CA TRP A 210 -2.12 -26.14 5.85
C TRP A 210 -0.64 -26.02 6.21
N TRP A 211 0.27 -26.22 5.25
CA TRP A 211 1.72 -26.11 5.47
C TRP A 211 2.39 -24.93 4.76
N CYS A 212 1.67 -24.21 3.90
CA CYS A 212 2.17 -22.98 3.30
C CYS A 212 1.01 -21.96 3.38
N SER A 213 1.11 -20.98 4.28
CA SER A 213 0.11 -19.90 4.33
C SER A 213 0.37 -18.98 3.15
N PRO A 214 -0.61 -18.72 2.27
CA PRO A 214 -0.43 -17.72 1.24
C PRO A 214 -0.04 -16.40 1.90
N ASP A 215 0.94 -15.71 1.31
CA ASP A 215 1.26 -14.33 1.69
C ASP A 215 -0.05 -13.53 1.66
N GLN A 216 -0.48 -13.01 2.82
CA GLN A 216 -1.71 -12.24 2.95
C GLN A 216 -1.53 -10.79 2.48
N HIS A 217 -0.38 -10.45 1.92
CA HIS A 217 -0.14 -9.13 1.36
C HIS A 217 -0.63 -9.03 -0.09
N PRO A 218 -1.62 -8.16 -0.38
CA PRO A 218 -2.00 -7.87 -1.75
C PRO A 218 -0.86 -7.15 -2.48
N TYR A 219 -0.51 -7.66 -3.65
CA TYR A 219 0.47 -7.07 -4.54
C TYR A 219 -0.21 -6.11 -5.49
N SER A 220 0.29 -4.88 -5.54
CA SER A 220 -0.14 -3.91 -6.54
C SER A 220 0.55 -4.16 -7.87
N MET A 221 -0.22 -4.02 -8.94
CA MET A 221 0.28 -3.98 -10.30
C MET A 221 -0.54 -2.96 -11.08
N GLN A 222 0.12 -2.27 -12.00
CA GLN A 222 -0.49 -1.27 -12.86
C GLN A 222 -0.51 -1.82 -14.28
N VAL A 223 -1.69 -1.90 -14.88
CA VAL A 223 -1.85 -2.26 -16.29
C VAL A 223 -2.11 -0.97 -17.07
N PRO A 224 -1.19 -0.55 -17.94
CA PRO A 224 -1.37 0.67 -18.71
C PRO A 224 -2.57 0.64 -19.65
N SER A 225 -2.95 1.80 -20.17
CA SER A 225 -3.95 1.89 -21.22
C SER A 225 -3.51 1.08 -22.44
N GLY A 226 -4.41 0.33 -23.08
CA GLY A 226 -4.09 -0.42 -24.31
C GLY A 226 -3.75 0.48 -25.52
N THR A 227 -3.88 1.79 -25.36
CA THR A 227 -3.43 2.82 -26.32
C THR A 227 -2.05 3.37 -25.99
N ASP A 228 -1.49 3.06 -24.82
CA ASP A 228 -0.16 3.51 -24.45
C ASP A 228 0.87 2.74 -25.27
N VAL A 229 1.84 3.47 -25.80
CA VAL A 229 3.01 2.91 -26.45
C VAL A 229 4.25 3.53 -25.82
N GLY A 230 5.33 2.77 -25.70
CA GLY A 230 6.61 3.29 -25.20
C GLY A 230 6.81 3.14 -23.69
N VAL A 231 7.33 4.18 -23.06
CA VAL A 231 7.85 4.15 -21.67
C VAL A 231 6.87 4.82 -20.71
N ASN A 232 6.59 4.18 -19.58
CA ASN A 232 5.76 4.70 -18.50
C ASN A 232 6.59 4.91 -17.23
N VAL A 233 6.30 6.00 -16.52
CA VAL A 233 6.93 6.31 -15.22
C VAL A 233 5.89 6.81 -14.23
N ASP A 234 5.87 6.19 -13.06
CA ASP A 234 5.02 6.59 -11.94
C ASP A 234 5.89 7.47 -11.01
N ILE A 235 5.46 8.69 -10.71
CA ILE A 235 6.31 9.67 -10.03
C ILE A 235 5.59 10.26 -8.82
N ALA A 236 6.32 10.38 -7.71
CA ALA A 236 5.91 11.22 -6.59
C ALA A 236 6.92 12.31 -6.29
N THR A 237 6.41 13.50 -5.98
CA THR A 237 7.20 14.68 -5.63
C THR A 237 6.41 15.63 -4.73
N ALA A 238 7.07 16.65 -4.19
CA ALA A 238 6.44 17.71 -3.43
C ALA A 238 7.12 19.05 -3.69
N LEU A 239 6.35 20.13 -3.62
CA LEU A 239 6.79 21.50 -3.84
C LEU A 239 6.83 22.25 -2.51
N ALA A 240 8.00 22.75 -2.11
CA ALA A 240 8.10 23.57 -0.92
C ALA A 240 7.45 24.94 -1.15
N GLY A 241 6.88 25.55 -0.11
CA GLY A 241 5.95 26.68 -0.29
C GLY A 241 4.51 26.19 -0.31
N ALA A 242 4.15 25.33 -1.27
CA ALA A 242 2.80 24.74 -1.32
C ALA A 242 2.58 23.61 -0.31
N PHE A 243 3.63 22.84 0.04
CA PHE A 243 3.52 21.69 0.94
C PHE A 243 3.34 22.08 2.41
N GLN A 244 2.25 21.61 3.03
CA GLN A 244 1.82 21.95 4.41
C GLN A 244 2.00 20.77 5.39
N GLY A 245 2.99 19.91 5.16
CA GLY A 245 3.36 18.80 6.06
C GLY A 245 2.67 17.46 5.78
N ALA A 246 1.52 17.45 5.10
CA ALA A 246 0.85 16.23 4.65
C ALA A 246 0.39 16.32 3.19
N LEU A 247 -0.30 17.41 2.84
CA LEU A 247 -0.77 17.72 1.50
C LEU A 247 -0.21 19.09 1.05
N MET A 248 -0.16 19.30 -0.26
CA MET A 248 0.07 20.61 -0.86
C MET A 248 -1.22 21.43 -0.90
N SER A 249 -1.10 22.76 -0.96
CA SER A 249 -2.20 23.67 -1.25
C SER A 249 -2.67 23.49 -2.70
N ASP A 250 -3.98 23.46 -2.94
CA ASP A 250 -4.59 23.49 -4.27
C ASP A 250 -5.28 24.82 -4.58
N ALA A 251 -4.86 25.92 -3.95
CA ALA A 251 -5.46 27.24 -4.14
C ALA A 251 -5.53 27.64 -5.63
N LEU A 252 -4.47 27.32 -6.39
CA LEU A 252 -4.41 27.55 -7.83
C LEU A 252 -5.47 26.78 -8.62
N ARG A 253 -5.87 25.57 -8.22
CA ARG A 253 -6.90 24.78 -8.93
C ARG A 253 -8.23 25.52 -9.02
N THR A 254 -8.59 26.23 -7.94
CA THR A 254 -9.83 27.01 -7.87
C THR A 254 -9.71 28.43 -8.41
N ASN A 255 -8.50 28.83 -8.79
CA ASN A 255 -8.22 30.14 -9.36
C ASN A 255 -8.66 30.16 -10.82
N GLY A 256 -9.38 31.21 -11.23
CA GLY A 256 -9.84 31.34 -12.62
C GLY A 256 -8.71 31.49 -13.64
N ALA A 257 -7.48 31.74 -13.19
CA ALA A 257 -6.29 31.86 -14.03
C ALA A 257 -5.51 30.55 -14.24
N PHE A 258 -5.93 29.41 -13.65
CA PHE A 258 -5.23 28.13 -13.86
C PHE A 258 -5.26 27.75 -15.35
N PRO A 259 -4.10 27.50 -15.98
CA PRO A 259 -4.07 27.27 -17.42
C PRO A 259 -4.52 25.84 -17.74
N LEU A 260 -5.38 25.70 -18.75
CA LEU A 260 -5.79 24.39 -19.29
C LEU A 260 -4.80 23.81 -20.32
N VAL A 261 -3.85 24.63 -20.74
CA VAL A 261 -2.75 24.26 -21.65
C VAL A 261 -1.45 24.41 -20.88
N GLU A 262 -0.50 23.49 -21.09
CA GLU A 262 0.79 23.54 -20.41
C GLU A 262 1.46 24.91 -20.58
N PRO A 263 1.93 25.55 -19.50
CA PRO A 263 2.47 26.91 -19.56
C PRO A 263 3.94 26.96 -19.98
N TYR A 264 4.64 25.82 -20.06
CA TYR A 264 6.09 25.81 -20.19
C TYR A 264 6.55 26.23 -21.59
N SER A 265 5.78 25.92 -22.64
CA SER A 265 6.09 26.43 -24.00
C SER A 265 6.09 27.96 -24.06
N SER A 266 5.15 28.63 -23.38
CA SER A 266 5.12 30.10 -23.35
C SER A 266 6.20 30.71 -22.45
N LEU A 267 6.68 29.93 -21.47
CA LEU A 267 7.86 30.25 -20.66
C LEU A 267 9.19 29.95 -21.37
N GLY A 268 9.16 29.48 -22.62
CA GLY A 268 10.35 29.23 -23.45
C GLY A 268 10.97 27.85 -23.29
N TYR A 269 10.33 26.92 -22.58
CA TYR A 269 10.78 25.53 -22.53
C TYR A 269 10.57 24.84 -23.89
N THR A 270 11.59 24.13 -24.36
CA THR A 270 11.52 23.36 -25.62
C THR A 270 11.44 21.87 -25.30
N TYR A 271 10.29 21.26 -25.62
CA TYR A 271 10.11 19.83 -25.42
C TYR A 271 10.90 18.98 -26.42
N VAL A 272 11.44 17.86 -25.93
CA VAL A 272 12.02 16.78 -26.72
C VAL A 272 11.00 15.63 -26.82
N GLY A 273 10.65 15.21 -28.03
CA GLY A 273 9.77 14.07 -28.27
C GLY A 273 8.28 14.29 -27.98
N THR A 274 7.89 15.49 -27.52
CA THR A 274 6.49 15.87 -27.24
C THR A 274 6.14 17.17 -27.95
N ALA A 275 4.90 17.29 -28.43
CA ALA A 275 4.39 18.51 -29.03
C ALA A 275 4.17 19.62 -27.98
N THR A 276 4.27 20.88 -28.39
CA THR A 276 3.97 22.06 -27.56
C THR A 276 2.46 22.30 -27.48
N GLY A 277 1.99 22.94 -26.41
CA GLY A 277 0.59 23.38 -26.31
C GLY A 277 -0.40 22.26 -26.01
N LEU A 278 0.06 21.20 -25.34
CA LEU A 278 -0.83 20.12 -24.89
C LEU A 278 -1.77 20.62 -23.79
N GLY A 279 -3.04 20.24 -23.91
CA GLY A 279 -4.07 20.53 -22.92
C GLY A 279 -4.31 19.37 -21.96
N MET A 280 -4.67 19.69 -20.73
CA MET A 280 -5.22 18.71 -19.77
C MET A 280 -6.72 18.49 -20.01
N ASP A 281 -7.27 17.38 -19.53
CA ASP A 281 -8.71 17.22 -19.38
C ASP A 281 -9.25 18.19 -18.30
N PRO A 282 -10.12 19.16 -18.65
CA PRO A 282 -10.67 20.10 -17.69
C PRO A 282 -11.47 19.44 -16.55
N ALA A 283 -11.99 18.22 -16.76
CA ALA A 283 -12.72 17.48 -15.72
C ALA A 283 -11.84 17.20 -14.49
N LEU A 284 -10.52 17.13 -14.64
CA LEU A 284 -9.57 16.92 -13.54
C LEU A 284 -9.59 18.05 -12.51
N LEU A 285 -9.96 19.28 -12.91
CA LEU A 285 -10.07 20.40 -11.97
C LEU A 285 -11.26 20.27 -11.00
N SER A 286 -12.20 19.37 -11.28
CA SER A 286 -13.32 19.06 -10.37
C SER A 286 -12.91 18.14 -9.20
N ALA A 287 -11.76 17.46 -9.30
CA ALA A 287 -11.25 16.62 -8.22
C ALA A 287 -10.92 17.47 -6.97
N THR A 288 -11.21 16.92 -5.80
CA THR A 288 -10.97 17.55 -4.50
C THR A 288 -10.22 16.59 -3.56
N GLY A 289 -9.75 17.08 -2.41
CA GLY A 289 -9.01 16.25 -1.45
C GLY A 289 -7.63 15.86 -1.97
N ALA A 290 -7.13 14.68 -1.58
CA ALA A 290 -5.76 14.24 -1.84
C ALA A 290 -5.37 14.27 -3.34
N THR A 291 -6.31 13.97 -4.24
CA THR A 291 -6.05 13.86 -5.67
C THR A 291 -6.31 15.17 -6.44
N ALA A 292 -6.64 16.26 -5.75
CA ALA A 292 -6.85 17.55 -6.40
C ALA A 292 -5.56 18.04 -7.06
N ILE A 293 -5.68 18.62 -8.26
CA ILE A 293 -4.54 19.23 -8.97
C ILE A 293 -3.99 20.41 -8.17
N VAL A 294 -2.67 20.51 -8.09
CA VAL A 294 -1.91 21.61 -7.48
C VAL A 294 -1.32 22.47 -8.59
N ASP A 295 -0.64 21.82 -9.54
CA ASP A 295 0.08 22.54 -10.58
C ASP A 295 0.51 21.69 -11.79
N TRP A 296 1.03 22.36 -12.80
CA TRP A 296 1.74 21.78 -13.94
C TRP A 296 3.22 21.54 -13.64
N MET A 297 3.77 20.46 -14.17
CA MET A 297 5.20 20.13 -14.11
C MET A 297 5.72 19.67 -15.47
N VAL A 298 7.04 19.67 -15.65
CA VAL A 298 7.69 18.96 -16.76
C VAL A 298 8.45 17.76 -16.22
N VAL A 299 8.19 16.59 -16.81
CA VAL A 299 8.95 15.37 -16.57
C VAL A 299 9.91 15.17 -17.74
N GLU A 300 11.20 15.02 -17.44
CA GLU A 300 12.25 14.72 -18.42
C GLU A 300 12.80 13.32 -18.20
N LEU A 301 12.95 12.56 -19.28
CA LEU A 301 13.79 11.38 -19.33
C LEU A 301 15.12 11.75 -19.95
N ARG A 302 16.20 11.40 -19.26
CA ARG A 302 17.58 11.76 -19.61
C ARG A 302 18.44 10.52 -19.81
N GLY A 303 19.37 10.59 -20.76
CA GLY A 303 20.31 9.51 -21.06
C GLY A 303 21.26 9.19 -19.90
N THR A 304 21.83 7.99 -19.92
CA THR A 304 22.74 7.53 -18.84
C THR A 304 24.15 8.09 -18.95
N ALA A 305 24.62 8.40 -20.16
CA ALA A 305 25.95 8.96 -20.41
C ALA A 305 25.96 10.46 -20.11
N ALA A 306 27.00 10.96 -19.43
CA ALA A 306 27.21 12.39 -19.23
C ALA A 306 27.32 13.11 -20.59
N PRO A 307 26.69 14.29 -20.79
CA PRO A 307 26.06 15.16 -19.79
C PRO A 307 24.58 14.85 -19.48
N HIS A 308 24.12 13.62 -19.68
CA HIS A 308 22.74 13.18 -19.42
C HIS A 308 21.71 14.03 -20.19
N ALA A 309 21.90 14.10 -21.51
CA ALA A 309 21.01 14.83 -22.40
C ALA A 309 19.55 14.37 -22.25
N VAL A 310 18.62 15.32 -22.36
CA VAL A 310 17.17 15.04 -22.41
C VAL A 310 16.87 14.27 -23.69
N VAL A 311 16.32 13.07 -23.54
CA VAL A 311 15.93 12.21 -24.67
C VAL A 311 14.42 12.26 -24.92
N ALA A 312 13.64 12.61 -23.89
CA ALA A 312 12.22 12.91 -24.00
C ALA A 312 11.79 13.80 -22.83
N SER A 313 10.77 14.62 -23.03
CA SER A 313 10.18 15.47 -21.99
C SER A 313 8.69 15.61 -22.22
N ARG A 314 7.87 15.64 -21.17
CA ARG A 314 6.41 15.73 -21.27
C ARG A 314 5.83 16.60 -20.14
N PRO A 315 4.81 17.43 -20.42
CA PRO A 315 4.06 18.09 -19.35
C PRO A 315 3.23 17.07 -18.57
N ALA A 316 3.10 17.30 -17.28
CA ALA A 316 2.30 16.48 -16.37
C ALA A 316 1.64 17.37 -15.31
N LEU A 317 0.76 16.79 -14.51
CA LEU A 317 0.05 17.49 -13.44
C LEU A 317 0.46 16.91 -12.09
N LEU A 318 0.60 17.77 -11.09
CA LEU A 318 0.89 17.41 -9.71
C LEU A 318 -0.39 17.45 -8.88
N THR A 319 -0.65 16.42 -8.07
CA THR A 319 -1.78 16.36 -7.13
C THR A 319 -1.37 16.78 -5.72
N ARG A 320 -2.34 17.08 -4.84
CA ARG A 320 -2.10 17.53 -3.45
C ARG A 320 -1.33 16.52 -2.62
N ASP A 321 -1.56 15.24 -2.83
CA ASP A 321 -0.83 14.16 -2.16
C ASP A 321 0.53 13.89 -2.78
N GLY A 322 0.92 14.59 -3.85
CA GLY A 322 2.26 14.54 -4.43
C GLY A 322 2.46 13.49 -5.50
N GLU A 323 1.38 12.97 -6.08
CA GLU A 323 1.43 12.13 -7.28
C GLU A 323 1.55 13.01 -8.52
N VAL A 324 2.35 12.58 -9.49
CA VAL A 324 2.44 13.22 -10.80
C VAL A 324 1.66 12.36 -11.80
N VAL A 325 0.60 12.94 -12.34
CA VAL A 325 -0.36 12.28 -13.23
C VAL A 325 -0.26 12.83 -14.66
N ASP A 326 -0.63 12.03 -15.65
CA ASP A 326 -0.72 12.48 -17.04
C ASP A 326 -1.90 13.43 -17.25
N LEU A 327 -2.02 13.97 -18.47
CA LEU A 327 -2.99 15.00 -18.86
C LEU A 327 -4.45 14.53 -18.80
N ASP A 328 -4.67 13.21 -18.77
CA ASP A 328 -5.97 12.55 -18.61
C ASP A 328 -6.25 12.08 -17.17
N GLY A 329 -5.32 12.35 -16.23
CA GLY A 329 -5.41 11.96 -14.83
C GLY A 329 -4.92 10.55 -14.53
N THR A 330 -4.36 9.84 -15.51
CA THR A 330 -3.70 8.55 -15.31
C THR A 330 -2.53 8.70 -14.34
N SER A 331 -2.37 7.76 -13.40
CA SER A 331 -1.41 7.88 -12.28
C SER A 331 0.07 7.73 -12.65
N TYR A 332 0.40 7.61 -13.93
CA TYR A 332 1.75 7.54 -14.45
C TYR A 332 1.83 8.40 -15.71
N VAL A 333 3.04 8.85 -16.04
CA VAL A 333 3.30 9.66 -17.23
C VAL A 333 3.79 8.76 -18.35
N ASN A 334 3.12 8.78 -19.50
CA ASN A 334 3.50 8.01 -20.68
C ASN A 334 4.40 8.83 -21.61
N PHE A 335 5.43 8.19 -22.18
CA PHE A 335 6.29 8.74 -23.23
C PHE A 335 6.08 7.95 -24.53
N PRO A 336 5.12 8.38 -25.38
CA PRO A 336 4.76 7.70 -26.61
C PRO A 336 5.97 7.44 -27.51
N GLY A 337 6.14 6.19 -27.93
CA GLY A 337 7.16 5.81 -28.92
C GLY A 337 8.61 5.83 -28.41
N LEU A 338 8.85 6.14 -27.14
CA LEU A 338 10.17 5.99 -26.54
C LEU A 338 10.46 4.50 -26.27
N ALA A 339 11.62 4.02 -26.68
CA ALA A 339 12.01 2.63 -26.44
C ALA A 339 12.29 2.36 -24.95
N ALA A 340 11.97 1.14 -24.49
CA ALA A 340 12.37 0.70 -23.15
C ALA A 340 13.89 0.77 -22.97
N GLY A 341 14.35 1.18 -21.79
CA GLY A 341 15.76 1.44 -21.54
C GLY A 341 16.02 2.01 -20.15
N ASN A 342 17.30 2.29 -19.87
CA ASN A 342 17.71 2.92 -18.63
C ASN A 342 17.69 4.44 -18.78
N TYR A 343 16.89 5.13 -17.97
CA TYR A 343 16.76 6.59 -18.00
C TYR A 343 16.89 7.20 -16.61
N ARG A 344 17.53 8.37 -16.55
CA ARG A 344 17.41 9.25 -15.38
C ARG A 344 16.11 10.02 -15.51
N VAL A 345 15.39 10.18 -14.42
CA VAL A 345 14.15 10.96 -14.38
C VAL A 345 14.46 12.31 -13.76
N ALA A 346 14.04 13.39 -14.41
CA ALA A 346 14.17 14.74 -13.89
C ALA A 346 12.82 15.47 -13.90
N LEU A 347 12.66 16.37 -12.93
CA LEU A 347 11.47 17.20 -12.77
C LEU A 347 11.86 18.67 -12.87
N ARG A 348 11.07 19.42 -13.64
CA ARG A 348 11.15 20.88 -13.69
C ARG A 348 9.79 21.48 -13.33
N HIS A 349 9.83 22.62 -12.65
CA HIS A 349 8.64 23.36 -12.25
C HIS A 349 8.85 24.85 -12.52
N ARG A 350 7.79 25.61 -12.84
CA ARG A 350 7.92 27.00 -13.32
C ARG A 350 8.68 27.95 -12.39
N ASN A 351 8.72 27.65 -11.10
CA ASN A 351 9.33 28.51 -10.07
C ASN A 351 10.08 27.74 -8.98
N HIS A 352 10.43 26.48 -9.24
CA HIS A 352 11.25 25.68 -8.33
C HIS A 352 12.47 25.13 -9.06
N LEU A 353 13.55 24.94 -8.31
CA LEU A 353 14.77 24.34 -8.81
C LEU A 353 14.54 22.87 -9.18
N GLY A 354 14.94 22.52 -10.40
CA GLY A 354 14.79 21.17 -10.92
C GLY A 354 15.63 20.14 -10.16
N VAL A 355 15.17 18.89 -10.20
CA VAL A 355 15.80 17.73 -9.54
C VAL A 355 15.88 16.56 -10.52
N MET A 356 16.94 15.75 -10.43
CA MET A 356 17.09 14.52 -11.21
C MET A 356 17.50 13.35 -10.31
N THR A 357 17.13 12.14 -10.69
CA THR A 357 17.63 10.92 -10.06
C THR A 357 19.15 10.79 -10.20
N GLY A 358 19.82 10.35 -9.13
CA GLY A 358 21.26 10.14 -9.07
C GLY A 358 21.73 8.92 -9.86
N THR A 359 20.83 7.98 -10.13
CA THR A 359 21.02 6.81 -11.01
C THR A 359 19.88 6.69 -12.00
N ALA A 360 20.08 5.87 -13.05
CA ALA A 360 19.03 5.57 -14.00
C ALA A 360 18.12 4.44 -13.49
N PHE A 361 16.85 4.47 -13.92
CA PHE A 361 15.85 3.44 -13.72
C PHE A 361 15.62 2.70 -15.04
N ALA A 362 15.42 1.40 -15.00
CA ALA A 362 14.98 0.63 -16.16
C ALA A 362 13.49 0.89 -16.37
N LEU A 363 13.16 1.72 -17.35
CA LEU A 363 11.78 2.09 -17.67
C LEU A 363 11.35 1.39 -18.96
N GLY A 364 10.06 1.05 -19.03
CA GLY A 364 9.45 0.37 -20.16
C GLY A 364 7.94 0.52 -20.12
N PHE A 365 7.21 -0.43 -20.70
CA PHE A 365 5.75 -0.38 -20.72
C PHE A 365 5.14 -0.42 -19.31
N VAL A 366 5.71 -1.20 -18.38
CA VAL A 366 5.24 -1.22 -16.99
C VAL A 366 5.70 0.06 -16.28
N PRO A 367 4.80 0.83 -15.64
CA PRO A 367 5.19 2.01 -14.89
C PRO A 367 6.12 1.62 -13.73
N VAL A 368 7.27 2.31 -13.63
CA VAL A 368 8.20 2.18 -12.51
C VAL A 368 8.10 3.40 -11.61
N ARG A 369 7.95 3.16 -10.30
CA ARG A 369 7.85 4.21 -9.30
C ARG A 369 9.19 4.90 -9.06
N VAL A 370 9.21 6.22 -9.25
CA VAL A 370 10.30 7.11 -8.90
C VAL A 370 9.80 8.12 -7.87
N ASN A 371 10.24 7.96 -6.63
CA ASN A 371 9.76 8.77 -5.52
C ASN A 371 10.81 9.79 -5.07
N PHE A 372 10.58 11.07 -5.38
CA PHE A 372 11.40 12.21 -4.95
C PHE A 372 11.06 12.71 -3.54
N ARG A 373 10.04 12.16 -2.88
CA ARG A 373 9.62 12.56 -1.52
C ARG A 373 10.38 11.84 -0.41
N SER A 374 11.05 10.74 -0.74
CA SER A 374 11.87 9.95 0.19
C SER A 374 13.37 10.20 -0.04
N MET A 375 14.25 9.53 0.72
CA MET A 375 15.71 9.61 0.54
C MET A 375 16.18 8.82 -0.71
N ALA A 376 15.63 9.12 -1.88
CA ALA A 376 16.23 8.68 -3.13
C ALA A 376 17.56 9.43 -3.35
N THR A 377 18.59 8.74 -3.82
CA THR A 377 19.82 9.39 -4.27
C THR A 377 19.49 10.27 -5.46
N THR A 378 19.54 11.59 -5.29
CA THR A 378 19.41 12.59 -6.35
C THR A 378 20.77 12.91 -6.95
N TYR A 379 20.76 13.45 -8.17
CA TYR A 379 21.97 13.97 -8.80
C TYR A 379 22.45 15.22 -8.07
N GLY A 380 23.77 15.40 -7.97
CA GLY A 380 24.38 16.55 -7.32
C GLY A 380 24.30 16.50 -5.78
N THR A 381 24.35 17.67 -5.16
CA THR A 381 24.36 17.82 -3.70
C THR A 381 23.25 18.76 -3.26
N ASN A 382 22.54 18.40 -2.19
CA ASN A 382 21.49 19.25 -1.62
C ASN A 382 20.40 19.65 -2.63
N ALA A 383 20.03 18.72 -3.52
CA ALA A 383 19.08 18.94 -4.62
C ALA A 383 17.65 19.27 -4.16
N GLN A 384 17.33 19.00 -2.89
CA GLN A 384 15.98 19.09 -2.34
C GLN A 384 16.03 19.63 -0.92
N THR A 385 14.93 20.24 -0.48
CA THR A 385 14.72 20.64 0.91
C THR A 385 13.95 19.58 1.69
N LEU A 386 14.07 19.61 3.01
CA LEU A 386 13.28 18.76 3.90
C LEU A 386 12.24 19.60 4.64
N ILE A 387 10.97 19.27 4.46
CA ILE A 387 9.87 19.83 5.26
C ILE A 387 9.22 18.67 6.02
N SER A 388 9.31 18.72 7.35
CA SER A 388 8.95 17.61 8.23
C SER A 388 9.75 16.34 7.88
N SER A 389 9.11 15.33 7.30
CA SER A 389 9.73 14.09 6.83
C SER A 389 9.77 13.94 5.30
N THR A 390 9.21 14.91 4.57
CA THR A 390 9.08 14.86 3.11
C THR A 390 10.16 15.70 2.44
N ARG A 391 10.82 15.12 1.43
CA ARG A 391 11.69 15.87 0.53
C ARG A 391 10.85 16.63 -0.49
N CYS A 392 11.18 17.91 -0.68
CA CYS A 392 10.50 18.80 -1.62
C CYS A 392 11.52 19.46 -2.56
N LEU A 393 11.08 19.86 -3.75
CA LEU A 393 11.87 20.75 -4.62
C LEU A 393 12.07 22.09 -3.91
N TRP A 394 13.23 22.72 -4.13
CA TRP A 394 13.51 24.06 -3.61
C TRP A 394 12.70 25.11 -4.37
N PRO A 395 11.99 26.02 -3.69
CA PRO A 395 11.22 27.08 -4.34
C PRO A 395 12.08 28.32 -4.61
N GLY A 396 11.65 29.19 -5.51
CA GLY A 396 12.20 30.55 -5.63
C GLY A 396 13.05 30.85 -6.86
N ASP A 397 12.94 30.02 -7.90
CA ASP A 397 13.51 30.31 -9.23
C ASP A 397 12.46 30.99 -10.11
N VAL A 398 12.14 32.25 -9.81
CA VAL A 398 11.05 33.00 -10.45
C VAL A 398 11.30 33.21 -11.94
N THR A 399 12.58 33.27 -12.32
CA THR A 399 13.02 33.52 -13.70
C THR A 399 13.23 32.26 -14.52
N PHE A 400 13.10 31.07 -13.91
CA PHE A 400 13.35 29.76 -14.53
C PHE A 400 14.78 29.64 -15.09
N ASP A 401 15.74 30.35 -14.49
CA ASP A 401 17.16 30.37 -14.90
C ASP A 401 17.97 29.22 -14.24
N GLY A 402 17.32 28.43 -13.38
CA GLY A 402 17.92 27.33 -12.65
C GLY A 402 18.69 27.76 -11.41
N THR A 403 18.60 29.02 -10.97
CA THR A 403 19.31 29.54 -9.80
C THR A 403 18.47 30.51 -8.98
N ALA A 404 18.10 30.11 -7.76
CA ALA A 404 17.45 30.99 -6.81
C ALA A 404 18.45 32.02 -6.24
N LYS A 405 18.12 33.31 -6.40
CA LYS A 405 18.92 34.46 -5.96
C LYS A 405 18.04 35.53 -5.32
N TYR A 406 18.45 36.03 -4.15
CA TYR A 406 17.73 37.11 -3.48
C TYR A 406 18.24 38.52 -3.84
N ALA A 407 19.56 38.67 -4.00
CA ALA A 407 20.22 39.94 -4.33
C ALA A 407 21.21 39.78 -5.49
N GLY A 408 21.67 40.91 -6.05
CA GLY A 408 22.55 40.95 -7.23
C GLY A 408 21.78 41.12 -8.53
N GLY A 409 22.50 41.11 -9.66
CA GLY A 409 21.87 41.17 -10.99
C GLY A 409 21.07 39.91 -11.29
N SER A 410 19.93 40.07 -11.97
CA SER A 410 19.00 38.98 -12.31
C SER A 410 18.58 38.16 -11.07
N ASN A 411 18.24 38.84 -9.97
CA ASN A 411 17.68 38.18 -8.81
C ASN A 411 16.18 37.86 -9.00
N ASP A 412 15.68 36.86 -8.27
CA ASP A 412 14.29 36.40 -8.36
C ASP A 412 13.31 37.27 -7.58
N ARG A 413 13.82 38.16 -6.72
CA ARG A 413 13.02 39.08 -5.91
C ARG A 413 12.45 40.23 -6.76
N ASP A 414 13.24 40.80 -7.65
CA ASP A 414 12.87 42.01 -8.38
C ASP A 414 11.64 41.81 -9.28
N PRO A 415 11.47 40.67 -9.99
CA PRO A 415 10.23 40.38 -10.72
C PRO A 415 8.97 40.42 -9.83
N ILE A 416 9.06 40.00 -8.56
CA ILE A 416 7.94 40.09 -7.61
C ILE A 416 7.61 41.57 -7.35
N LEU A 417 8.62 42.40 -7.07
CA LEU A 417 8.44 43.82 -6.79
C LEU A 417 7.83 44.55 -8.01
N THR A 418 8.33 44.25 -9.21
CA THR A 418 7.81 44.81 -10.46
C THR A 418 6.35 44.42 -10.66
N LEU A 419 6.00 43.14 -10.44
CA LEU A 419 4.64 42.64 -10.66
C LEU A 419 3.59 43.32 -9.76
N ILE A 420 3.93 43.62 -8.50
CA ILE A 420 3.00 44.32 -7.58
C ILE A 420 2.94 45.85 -7.78
N GLY A 421 3.66 46.39 -8.78
CA GLY A 421 3.63 47.81 -9.14
C GLY A 421 4.87 48.63 -8.76
N GLY A 422 5.95 48.00 -8.30
CA GLY A 422 7.31 48.57 -8.23
C GLY A 422 7.59 49.62 -7.14
N THR A 423 6.61 50.45 -6.77
CA THR A 423 6.82 51.59 -5.86
C THR A 423 6.22 51.38 -4.47
N THR A 424 5.16 50.58 -4.38
CA THR A 424 4.42 50.34 -3.14
C THR A 424 4.51 48.86 -2.77
N PRO A 425 5.46 48.47 -1.90
CA PRO A 425 5.76 47.06 -1.62
C PRO A 425 4.66 46.32 -0.84
N THR A 426 3.58 47.01 -0.46
CA THR A 426 2.42 46.47 0.25
C THR A 426 1.27 46.10 -0.68
N ASN A 427 1.38 46.35 -1.98
CA ASN A 427 0.41 45.88 -2.95
C ASN A 427 0.48 44.36 -3.11
N SER A 428 -0.63 43.77 -3.56
CA SER A 428 -0.70 42.36 -3.91
C SER A 428 -1.43 42.18 -5.24
N VAL A 429 -1.08 41.15 -6.00
CA VAL A 429 -1.80 40.75 -7.20
C VAL A 429 -2.51 39.43 -6.92
N ASN A 430 -3.84 39.44 -6.92
CA ASN A 430 -4.67 38.29 -6.58
C ASN A 430 -5.20 37.57 -7.83
N ASN A 431 -5.61 36.31 -7.68
CA ASN A 431 -6.22 35.50 -8.73
C ASN A 431 -5.34 35.42 -9.99
N VAL A 432 -4.06 35.10 -9.77
CA VAL A 432 -3.06 34.97 -10.83
C VAL A 432 -2.47 33.57 -10.88
N TYR A 433 -2.01 33.19 -12.07
CA TYR A 433 -1.10 32.06 -12.25
C TYR A 433 0.22 32.62 -12.79
N ASN A 434 1.23 32.72 -11.93
CA ASN A 434 2.48 33.41 -12.25
C ASN A 434 3.69 32.68 -11.63
N SER A 435 4.89 32.84 -12.20
CA SER A 435 6.11 32.29 -11.61
C SER A 435 6.49 33.00 -10.30
N ALA A 436 6.09 34.26 -10.13
CA ALA A 436 6.33 35.05 -8.92
C ALA A 436 5.48 34.64 -7.71
N ASP A 437 4.42 33.85 -7.92
CA ASP A 437 3.65 33.21 -6.85
C ASP A 437 4.37 31.92 -6.45
N ILE A 438 5.25 32.00 -5.46
CA ILE A 438 6.19 30.94 -5.09
C ILE A 438 5.54 29.95 -4.11
N ASN A 439 4.62 30.43 -3.28
CA ASN A 439 3.89 29.60 -2.33
C ASN A 439 2.66 28.90 -2.95
N LEU A 440 2.31 29.25 -4.20
CA LEU A 440 1.23 28.67 -5.00
C LEU A 440 -0.16 28.95 -4.40
N ASP A 441 -0.36 30.12 -3.80
CA ASP A 441 -1.62 30.53 -3.19
C ASP A 441 -2.53 31.37 -4.11
N GLY A 442 -2.05 31.69 -5.32
CA GLY A 442 -2.75 32.53 -6.30
C GLY A 442 -2.64 34.03 -6.02
N ILE A 443 -1.77 34.44 -5.09
CA ILE A 443 -1.59 35.82 -4.66
C ILE A 443 -0.10 36.17 -4.55
N VAL A 444 0.37 37.06 -5.43
CA VAL A 444 1.75 37.55 -5.36
C VAL A 444 1.87 38.72 -4.37
N LYS A 445 2.79 38.61 -3.41
CA LYS A 445 3.10 39.62 -2.39
C LYS A 445 4.60 39.81 -2.21
N TYR A 446 5.01 41.07 -2.00
CA TYR A 446 6.39 41.41 -1.66
C TYR A 446 6.65 41.60 -0.15
N ALA A 447 5.63 42.02 0.60
CA ALA A 447 5.71 42.26 2.04
C ALA A 447 4.45 41.78 2.77
N GLY A 448 4.51 41.70 4.10
CA GLY A 448 3.44 41.18 4.95
C GLY A 448 3.56 39.67 5.19
N SER A 449 2.54 39.09 5.82
CA SER A 449 2.52 37.66 6.10
C SER A 449 2.41 36.84 4.80
N ALA A 450 3.12 35.70 4.75
CA ALA A 450 3.13 34.79 3.61
C ALA A 450 3.47 35.49 2.28
N ASN A 451 4.49 36.36 2.28
CA ASN A 451 4.99 36.98 1.06
C ASN A 451 5.97 36.05 0.31
N ASP A 452 6.02 36.17 -1.02
CA ASP A 452 6.82 35.31 -1.89
C ASP A 452 8.33 35.61 -1.77
N ARG A 453 8.67 36.89 -1.57
CA ARG A 453 10.06 37.33 -1.42
C ARG A 453 10.78 36.57 -0.30
N ASP A 454 10.14 36.43 0.86
CA ASP A 454 10.76 35.79 2.03
C ASP A 454 11.01 34.31 1.78
N VAL A 455 10.22 33.66 0.91
CA VAL A 455 10.47 32.29 0.47
C VAL A 455 11.81 32.18 -0.24
N ILE A 456 12.14 33.11 -1.15
CA ILE A 456 13.46 33.16 -1.82
C ILE A 456 14.58 33.32 -0.80
N LEU A 457 14.42 34.23 0.16
CA LEU A 457 15.44 34.47 1.19
C LEU A 457 15.70 33.21 2.00
N GLN A 458 14.66 32.49 2.38
CA GLN A 458 14.77 31.22 3.11
C GLN A 458 15.44 30.13 2.25
N THR A 459 15.11 30.02 0.96
CA THR A 459 15.73 29.07 0.04
C THR A 459 17.26 29.18 0.01
N ILE A 460 17.79 30.41 0.00
CA ILE A 460 19.24 30.66 -0.06
C ILE A 460 19.92 30.62 1.33
N GLY A 461 19.20 30.33 2.41
CA GLY A 461 19.75 30.16 3.76
C GLY A 461 19.42 31.28 4.76
N GLY A 462 18.55 32.23 4.39
CA GLY A 462 17.87 33.16 5.30
C GLY A 462 18.70 34.33 5.85
N SER A 463 20.01 34.14 6.04
CA SER A 463 20.88 35.06 6.79
C SER A 463 21.87 35.83 5.92
N VAL A 464 22.23 35.28 4.75
CA VAL A 464 23.20 35.88 3.83
C VAL A 464 22.48 36.13 2.48
N PRO A 465 21.97 37.35 2.24
CA PRO A 465 21.16 37.65 1.05
C PRO A 465 21.89 37.52 -0.30
N THR A 466 23.22 37.37 -0.27
CA THR A 466 24.08 37.17 -1.44
C THR A 466 24.34 35.69 -1.74
N ALA A 467 23.89 34.78 -0.87
CA ALA A 467 23.93 33.36 -1.17
C ALA A 467 23.02 33.03 -2.37
N THR A 468 23.36 31.97 -3.09
CA THR A 468 22.60 31.50 -4.23
C THR A 468 22.40 30.00 -4.11
N ARG A 469 21.36 29.48 -4.76
CA ARG A 469 21.12 28.03 -4.85
C ARG A 469 20.84 27.66 -6.29
N ALA A 470 21.68 26.80 -6.85
CA ALA A 470 21.49 26.27 -8.20
C ALA A 470 20.73 24.94 -8.17
N GLN A 471 19.91 24.72 -9.20
CA GLN A 471 19.28 23.44 -9.48
C GLN A 471 20.34 22.35 -9.64
N GLN A 472 19.99 21.11 -9.33
CA GLN A 472 20.91 19.98 -9.48
C GLN A 472 20.56 19.19 -10.74
N LEU A 473 20.86 19.82 -11.87
CA LEU A 473 20.72 19.28 -13.22
C LEU A 473 22.01 19.58 -14.02
N PRO A 474 22.44 18.69 -14.93
CA PRO A 474 23.54 18.94 -15.85
C PRO A 474 23.32 20.11 -16.81
#